data_AF-A0A2M7B966-F1
#
_entry.id   AF-A0A2M7B966-F1
#
_cell.length_a   1.000
_cell.length_b   1.000
_cell.length_c   1.000
_cell.angle_alpha   90.00
_cell.angle_beta   90.00
_cell.angle_gamma   90.00
#
_symmetry.space_group_name_H-M   'P 1'
#
loop_
_entity.id
_entity.type
_entity.pdbx_description
1 polymer ?
#
loop_
_entity_poly.entity_id
_entity_poly.type
_entity_poly.pdbx_seq_one_letter_code
_entity_poly.pdbx_strand_id
1 'polypeptide(L)' 'MRKIKIVPGEYYHIYNRGNNKQNIFLDNRDWARFLFLILYFQSPECFYNLSRQISYFVRNRVFNIVEFPGL' A
#
# COMPACT_ATOMS: atom_id res chain seq x y z
N MET A 1 -5.19 -0.63 -26.35
CA MET A 1 -5.95 -0.28 -25.12
C MET A 1 -6.76 -1.50 -24.68
N ARG A 2 -6.91 -1.74 -23.36
CA ARG A 2 -7.61 -2.94 -22.85
C ARG A 2 -9.10 -2.87 -23.23
N LYS A 3 -9.65 -3.96 -23.79
CA LYS A 3 -11.05 -4.01 -24.28
C LYS A 3 -12.08 -4.42 -23.22
N ILE A 4 -11.61 -4.86 -22.05
CA ILE A 4 -12.46 -5.35 -20.96
C ILE A 4 -13.06 -4.15 -20.24
N LYS A 5 -14.39 -4.13 -20.08
CA LYS A 5 -15.10 -3.15 -19.27
C LYS A 5 -14.86 -3.43 -17.79
N ILE A 6 -14.58 -2.39 -17.02
CA ILE A 6 -14.53 -2.46 -15.56
C ILE A 6 -15.96 -2.36 -15.05
N VAL A 7 -16.40 -3.33 -14.25
CA VAL A 7 -17.77 -3.39 -13.70
C VAL A 7 -17.73 -3.66 -12.19
N PRO A 8 -18.75 -3.22 -11.43
CA PRO A 8 -18.81 -3.46 -9.98
C PRO A 8 -18.91 -4.95 -9.63
N GLY A 9 -18.29 -5.36 -8.51
CA GLY A 9 -18.37 -6.73 -7.98
C GLY A 9 -17.33 -7.71 -8.55
N GLU A 10 -16.60 -7.34 -9.59
CA GLU A 10 -15.60 -8.21 -10.22
C GLU A 10 -14.19 -8.01 -9.65
N TYR A 11 -13.37 -9.07 -9.72
CA TYR A 11 -11.99 -9.07 -9.26
C TYR A 11 -11.01 -8.88 -10.42
N TYR A 12 -10.02 -8.01 -10.23
CA TYR A 12 -9.04 -7.68 -11.26
C TYR A 12 -7.62 -7.80 -10.71
N HIS A 13 -6.73 -8.40 -11.51
CA HIS A 13 -5.29 -8.37 -11.24
C HIS A 13 -4.71 -7.04 -11.70
N ILE A 14 -4.22 -6.26 -10.74
CA ILE A 14 -3.51 -5.01 -10.98
C ILE A 14 -2.01 -5.31 -10.94
N TYR A 15 -1.28 -4.81 -11.93
CA TYR A 15 0.17 -4.94 -12.02
C TYR A 15 0.79 -3.59 -12.39
N ASN A 16 1.79 -3.15 -11.62
CA ASN A 16 2.50 -1.89 -11.82
C ASN A 16 3.89 -2.15 -12.37
N ARG A 17 4.31 -1.34 -13.36
CA ARG A 17 5.66 -1.35 -13.93
C ARG A 17 6.14 0.07 -14.14
N GLY A 18 7.44 0.29 -13.98
CA GLY A 18 8.05 1.57 -14.29
C GLY A 18 7.99 1.85 -15.78
N ASN A 19 8.06 3.14 -16.13
CA ASN A 19 8.29 3.54 -17.51
C ASN A 19 9.56 2.84 -18.03
N ASN A 20 9.54 2.34 -19.27
CA ASN A 20 10.64 1.56 -19.82
C ASN A 20 11.09 0.36 -18.95
N LYS A 21 10.17 -0.23 -18.16
CA LYS A 21 10.46 -1.33 -17.22
C LYS A 21 11.50 -0.99 -16.14
N GLN A 22 11.69 0.29 -15.85
CA GLN A 22 12.58 0.71 -14.78
C GLN A 22 12.05 0.24 -13.42
N ASN A 23 12.97 0.07 -12.46
CA ASN A 23 12.62 -0.24 -11.09
C ASN A 23 11.76 0.89 -10.50
N ILE A 24 10.61 0.52 -9.93
CA ILE A 24 9.71 1.45 -9.25
C ILE A 24 9.99 1.54 -7.74
N PHE A 25 10.76 0.59 -7.21
CA PHE A 25 11.22 0.58 -5.83
C PHE A 25 12.74 0.55 -5.88
N LEU A 26 13.38 1.61 -5.38
CA LEU A 26 14.83 1.72 -5.30
C LEU A 26 15.34 1.20 -3.96
N ASP A 27 14.49 1.28 -2.93
CA ASP A 27 14.75 0.69 -1.62
C ASP A 27 13.48 0.06 -1.00
N ASN A 28 13.66 -0.54 0.18
CA ASN A 28 12.57 -1.15 0.95
C ASN A 28 11.55 -0.11 1.45
N ARG A 29 11.94 1.16 1.57
CA ARG A 29 11.08 2.24 2.05
C ARG A 29 10.10 2.67 0.96
N ASP A 30 10.51 2.66 -0.30
CA ASP A 30 9.63 2.90 -1.45
C ASP A 30 8.51 1.87 -1.51
N TRP A 31 8.86 0.59 -1.37
CA TRP A 31 7.88 -0.50 -1.32
C TRP A 31 6.92 -0.36 -0.13
N ALA A 32 7.45 -0.08 1.06
CA ALA A 32 6.62 0.10 2.26
C ALA A 32 5.68 1.31 2.11
N ARG A 33 6.17 2.43 1.58
CA ARG A 33 5.34 3.61 1.30
C ARG A 33 4.23 3.28 0.31
N PHE A 34 4.54 2.53 -0.75
CA PHE A 34 3.54 2.12 -1.73
C PHE A 34 2.43 1.27 -1.10
N LEU A 35 2.79 0.27 -0.27
CA LEU A 35 1.81 -0.55 0.46
C LEU A 35 0.91 0.30 1.37
N PHE A 36 1.51 1.20 2.14
CA PHE A 36 0.77 2.07 3.08
C PHE A 36 -0.17 3.04 2.35
N LEU A 37 0.20 3.53 1.17
CA LEU A 37 -0.67 4.38 0.35
C LEU A 37 -1.87 3.60 -0.21
N ILE A 38 -1.69 2.34 -0.62
CA ILE A 38 -2.82 1.50 -1.05
C ILE A 38 -3.83 1.37 0.10
N LEU A 39 -3.37 1.01 1.29
CA LEU A 39 -4.22 0.88 2.47
C LEU A 39 -4.91 2.20 2.82
N TYR A 40 -4.17 3.31 2.78
CA TYR A 40 -4.71 4.66 3.04
C TYR A 40 -5.85 5.02 2.10
N PHE A 41 -5.64 4.87 0.79
CA PHE A 41 -6.65 5.29 -0.21
C PHE A 41 -7.85 4.35 -0.32
N GLN A 42 -7.77 3.15 0.26
CA GLN A 42 -8.89 2.20 0.32
C GLN A 42 -9.65 2.25 1.65
N SER A 43 -9.17 3.02 2.61
CA SER A 43 -9.77 3.13 3.94
C SER A 43 -10.80 4.26 4.00
N PRO A 44 -11.90 4.09 4.75
CA PRO A 44 -12.77 5.22 5.12
C PRO A 44 -12.13 6.14 6.16
N GLU A 45 -11.12 5.64 6.89
CA GLU A 45 -10.42 6.37 7.95
C GLU A 45 -9.22 7.17 7.44
N CYS A 46 -9.01 8.35 8.02
CA CYS A 46 -7.83 9.17 7.79
C CYS A 46 -6.64 8.72 8.64
N PHE A 47 -5.51 8.43 8.00
CA PHE A 47 -4.25 8.15 8.71
C PHE A 47 -3.37 9.39 8.81
N TYR A 48 -3.10 9.83 10.03
CA TYR A 48 -2.14 10.90 10.30
C TYR A 48 -0.71 10.35 10.39
N ASN A 49 0.26 11.20 10.07
CA ASN A 49 1.69 10.91 10.22
C ASN A 49 2.15 9.62 9.51
N LEU A 50 1.67 9.39 8.29
CA LEU A 50 1.96 8.19 7.49
C LEU A 50 3.47 7.87 7.41
N SER A 51 4.30 8.90 7.25
CA SER A 51 5.76 8.77 7.24
C SER A 51 6.31 8.12 8.51
N ARG A 52 5.74 8.40 9.68
CA ARG A 52 6.12 7.77 10.96
C ARG A 52 5.73 6.30 10.97
N GLN A 53 4.52 5.97 10.50
CA GLN A 53 4.05 4.59 10.42
C GLN A 53 4.89 3.75 9.47
N ILE A 54 5.22 4.29 8.29
CA ILE A 54 6.13 3.65 7.32
C ILE A 54 7.50 3.44 7.97
N SER A 55 8.05 4.45 8.63
CA SER A 55 9.39 4.33 9.25
C SER A 55 9.41 3.29 10.35
N TYR A 56 8.36 3.21 11.17
CA TYR A 56 8.21 2.16 12.17
C TYR A 56 8.13 0.78 11.53
N PHE A 57 7.29 0.61 10.51
CA PHE A 57 7.15 -0.67 9.82
C PHE A 57 8.44 -1.11 9.13
N VAL A 58 9.17 -0.19 8.48
CA VAL A 58 10.46 -0.50 7.85
C VAL A 58 11.49 -0.98 8.89
N ARG A 59 11.48 -0.38 10.09
CA ARG A 59 12.39 -0.74 11.18
C ARG A 59 12.01 -2.06 11.86
N ASN A 60 10.73 -2.24 12.20
CA ASN A 60 10.28 -3.32 13.07
C ASN A 60 9.59 -4.47 12.32
N ARG A 61 9.25 -4.28 11.05
CA ARG A 61 8.50 -5.24 10.21
C ARG A 61 7.13 -5.66 10.78
N VAL A 62 6.59 -4.85 11.68
CA VAL A 62 5.25 -4.98 12.26
C VAL A 62 4.50 -3.66 12.13
N PHE A 63 3.17 -3.73 12.00
CA PHE A 63 2.33 -2.54 12.01
C PHE A 63 2.30 -1.96 13.43
N ASN A 64 2.41 -0.65 13.54
CA ASN A 64 2.28 0.07 14.82
C ASN A 64 0.79 0.24 15.16
N ILE A 65 0.12 -0.88 15.38
CA ILE A 65 -1.26 -0.95 15.85
C ILE A 65 -1.22 -1.22 17.35
N VAL A 66 -2.09 -0.55 18.09
CA VAL A 66 -2.36 -0.97 19.46
C VAL A 66 -3.08 -2.30 19.34
N GLU A 67 -2.49 -3.38 19.84
CA GLU A 67 -3.23 -4.63 20.01
C GLU A 67 -4.43 -4.30 20.91
N PHE A 68 -5.65 -4.45 20.39
CA PHE A 68 -6.82 -4.37 21.24
C PHE A 68 -6.76 -5.57 22.20
N PRO A 69 -6.60 -5.35 23.51
CA PRO A 69 -6.61 -6.46 24.45
C PRO A 69 -8.07 -6.91 24.57
N GLY A 70 -8.41 -8.05 23.94
CA GLY A 70 -9.70 -8.71 24.19
C GLY A 70 -10.47 -9.22 22.97
N LEU A 71 -9.81 -9.92 22.05
CA LEU A 71 -10.44 -11.02 21.31
C LEU A 71 -9.65 -12.30 21.58
#